data_AF-L8M5K2-F1
#
_entry.id   AF-L8M5K2-F1
#
_cell.length_a   1.000
_cell.length_b   1.000
_cell.length_c   1.000
_cell.angle_alpha   90.00
_cell.angle_beta   90.00
_cell.angle_gamma   90.00
#
_symmetry.space_group_name_H-M   'P 1'
#
loop_
_entity.id
_entity.type
_entity.pdbx_description
1 polymer ?
#
loop_
_entity_poly.entity_id
_entity_poly.type
_entity_poly.pdbx_seq_one_letter_code
_entity_poly.pdbx_strand_id
1 'polypeptide(L)'
;MYLLDTNHCSRIIFGDPTLIQQLQLHSEADVATSVIVLGELSYMVAKSERTAANMQQVRAFLNMIDLYPINLTTAEIYGSIKGKLVTVFGPKDKKQRRNFNPQSLGIGDNDLWIAATAIQYNLTVVSADSDFKRIQQVEPLALESWV
;
A
#
# COMPACT_ATOMS: atom_id res chain seq x y z
N MET A 1 -5.38 7.79 11.87
CA MET A 1 -4.02 7.34 11.54
C MET A 1 -3.99 6.94 10.07
N TYR A 2 -2.88 7.22 9.40
CA TYR A 2 -2.72 7.06 7.95
C TYR A 2 -1.70 5.98 7.62
N LEU A 3 -1.97 5.18 6.59
CA LEU A 3 -1.01 4.24 6.00
C LEU A 3 -0.59 4.72 4.62
N LEU A 4 0.63 5.23 4.51
CA LEU A 4 1.19 5.69 3.25
C LEU A 4 1.54 4.52 2.34
N ASP A 5 1.06 4.59 1.10
CA ASP A 5 1.46 3.71 0.01
C ASP A 5 2.82 4.12 -0.59
N THR A 6 3.43 3.23 -1.37
CA THR A 6 4.73 3.37 -2.01
C THR A 6 4.84 4.63 -2.87
N ASN A 7 3.78 5.00 -3.59
CA ASN A 7 3.78 6.21 -4.42
C ASN A 7 3.91 7.51 -3.58
N HIS A 8 3.34 7.56 -2.37
CA HIS A 8 3.45 8.70 -1.47
C HIS A 8 4.79 8.68 -0.73
N CYS A 9 5.17 7.53 -0.17
CA CYS A 9 6.45 7.35 0.52
C CYS A 9 7.63 7.75 -0.38
N SER A 10 7.71 7.21 -1.59
CA SER A 10 8.83 7.51 -2.51
C SER A 10 8.92 9.01 -2.83
N ARG A 11 7.78 9.66 -3.14
CA ARG A 11 7.76 11.09 -3.47
C ARG A 11 8.14 11.97 -2.29
N ILE A 12 7.70 11.64 -1.07
CA ILE A 12 8.12 12.35 0.14
C ILE A 12 9.63 12.20 0.36
N ILE A 13 10.14 10.97 0.30
CA ILE A 13 11.57 10.67 0.50
C ILE A 13 12.45 11.42 -0.51
N PHE A 14 11.99 11.50 -1.76
CA PHE A 14 12.73 12.13 -2.86
C PHE A 14 12.34 13.59 -3.12
N GLY A 15 11.68 14.24 -2.17
CA GLY A 15 11.63 15.71 -2.09
C GLY A 15 10.43 16.37 -2.77
N ASP A 16 9.29 15.69 -2.90
CA ASP A 16 8.06 16.31 -3.40
C ASP A 16 7.50 17.32 -2.37
N PRO A 17 7.54 18.64 -2.65
CA PRO A 17 7.19 19.66 -1.68
C PRO A 17 5.71 19.63 -1.29
N THR A 18 4.83 19.25 -2.23
CA THR A 18 3.38 19.18 -1.97
C THR A 18 3.09 18.08 -0.97
N LEU A 19 3.65 16.89 -1.17
CA LEU A 19 3.44 15.78 -0.25
C LEU A 19 4.15 15.95 1.09
N ILE A 20 5.31 16.62 1.11
CA ILE A 20 5.97 17.01 2.36
C ILE A 20 5.09 17.98 3.15
N GLN A 21 4.46 18.95 2.49
CA GLN A 21 3.54 19.88 3.15
C GLN A 21 2.30 19.13 3.69
N GLN A 22 1.73 18.20 2.92
CA GLN A 22 0.61 17.37 3.40
C GLN A 22 1.02 16.55 4.62
N LEU A 23 2.18 15.90 4.58
CA LEU A 23 2.71 15.17 5.73
C LEU A 23 2.84 16.07 6.98
N GLN A 24 3.28 17.33 6.82
CA GLN A 24 3.36 18.30 7.91
C GLN A 24 1.99 18.72 8.43
N LEU A 25 1.00 18.93 7.55
CA LEU A 25 -0.38 19.25 7.93
C LEU A 25 -1.03 18.11 8.72
N HIS A 26 -0.64 16.87 8.41
CA HIS A 26 -1.08 15.66 9.11
C HIS A 26 -0.12 15.22 10.23
N SER A 27 0.83 16.06 10.66
CA SER A 27 1.82 15.68 11.67
C SER A 27 1.25 15.35 13.05
N GLU A 28 0.07 15.88 13.38
CA GLU A 28 -0.68 15.50 14.60
C GLU A 28 -1.44 14.18 14.44
N ALA A 29 -1.64 13.70 13.20
CA ALA A 29 -2.17 12.38 12.94
C ALA A 29 -1.01 11.39 12.89
N ASP A 30 -1.10 10.25 13.58
CA ASP A 30 -0.05 9.24 13.44
C ASP A 30 -0.02 8.74 11.99
N VAL A 31 1.14 8.88 11.37
CA VAL A 31 1.44 8.43 10.00
C VAL A 31 2.31 7.20 10.07
N ALA A 32 1.98 6.23 9.23
CA ALA A 32 2.65 4.95 9.18
C ALA A 32 2.82 4.45 7.74
N THR A 33 3.59 3.40 7.57
CA THR A 33 3.60 2.57 6.36
C THR A 33 3.75 1.10 6.73
N SER A 34 3.87 0.20 5.75
CA SER A 34 4.02 -1.23 5.97
C SER A 34 5.37 -1.76 5.50
N VAL A 35 5.78 -2.92 6.03
CA VAL A 35 6.99 -3.63 5.56
C VAL A 35 6.93 -3.99 4.06
N ILE A 36 5.75 -4.03 3.45
CA ILE A 36 5.57 -4.22 2.00
C ILE A 36 6.10 -3.02 1.24
N VAL A 37 5.70 -1.81 1.66
CA VAL A 37 6.19 -0.55 1.08
C VAL A 37 7.69 -0.41 1.27
N LEU A 38 8.24 -0.81 2.43
CA LEU A 38 9.69 -0.90 2.62
C LEU A 38 10.35 -1.85 1.61
N GLY A 39 9.74 -2.99 1.31
CA GLY A 39 10.21 -3.90 0.28
C GLY A 39 10.25 -3.25 -1.11
N GLU A 40 9.20 -2.52 -1.49
CA GLU A 40 9.12 -1.81 -2.77
C GLU A 40 10.13 -0.67 -2.87
N LEU A 41 10.28 0.12 -1.80
CA LEU A 41 11.33 1.14 -1.68
C LEU A 41 12.72 0.53 -1.80
N SER A 42 12.96 -0.61 -1.14
CA SER A 42 14.24 -1.33 -1.22
C SER A 42 14.54 -1.80 -2.64
N TYR A 43 13.54 -2.31 -3.35
CA TYR A 43 13.66 -2.68 -4.76
C TYR A 43 14.01 -1.46 -5.64
N MET A 44 13.34 -0.32 -5.44
CA MET A 44 13.67 0.92 -6.15
C MET A 44 15.10 1.38 -5.87
N VAL A 45 15.52 1.34 -4.61
CA VAL A 45 16.89 1.68 -4.20
C VAL A 45 17.89 0.76 -4.87
N ALA A 46 17.66 -0.55 -4.89
CA ALA A 46 18.55 -1.54 -5.50
C ALA A 46 18.72 -1.34 -7.02
N LYS A 47 17.74 -0.74 -7.69
CA LYS A 47 17.81 -0.37 -9.12
C LYS A 47 18.46 0.98 -9.40
N SER A 48 18.69 1.80 -8.37
CA SER A 48 19.24 3.14 -8.52
C SER A 48 20.77 3.12 -8.56
N GLU A 49 21.38 4.12 -9.20
CA GLU A 49 22.85 4.30 -9.18
C GLU A 49 23.38 4.69 -7.80
N ARG A 50 22.54 5.37 -6.99
CA ARG A 50 22.89 5.92 -5.68
C ARG A 50 22.35 5.07 -4.53
N THR A 51 22.58 3.75 -4.60
CA THR A 51 22.03 2.75 -3.67
C THR A 51 22.23 3.12 -2.18
N ALA A 52 23.46 3.42 -1.77
CA ALA A 52 23.78 3.74 -0.37
C ALA A 52 23.08 5.01 0.14
N ALA A 53 23.13 6.09 -0.65
CA ALA A 53 22.51 7.37 -0.29
C ALA A 53 20.98 7.24 -0.23
N ASN A 54 20.37 6.57 -1.22
CA ASN A 54 18.91 6.40 -1.25
C ASN A 54 18.43 5.48 -0.11
N MET A 55 19.18 4.42 0.22
CA MET A 55 18.84 3.58 1.38
C MET A 55 18.92 4.36 2.70
N GLN A 56 19.89 5.28 2.84
CA GLN A 56 19.99 6.15 4.00
C GLN A 56 18.75 7.05 4.12
N GLN A 57 18.28 7.63 3.01
CA GLN A 57 17.07 8.45 2.99
C GLN A 57 15.82 7.63 3.36
N VAL A 58 15.67 6.42 2.81
CA VAL A 58 14.57 5.52 3.17
C VAL A 58 14.59 5.20 4.67
N ARG A 59 15.75 4.85 5.24
CA ARG A 59 15.87 4.56 6.67
C ARG A 59 15.58 5.79 7.55
N ALA A 60 16.06 6.96 7.15
CA ALA A 60 15.80 8.20 7.86
C ALA A 60 14.29 8.50 7.89
N PHE A 61 13.59 8.29 6.78
CA PHE A 61 12.15 8.45 6.71
C PHE A 61 11.39 7.44 7.57
N LEU A 62 11.74 6.16 7.49
CA LEU A 62 11.08 5.12 8.29
C LEU A 62 11.33 5.23 9.79
N ASN A 63 12.35 5.96 10.23
CA ASN A 63 12.54 6.27 11.65
C ASN A 63 11.60 7.37 12.17
N MET A 64 10.92 8.10 11.28
CA MET A 64 10.00 9.18 11.64
C MET A 64 8.53 8.74 11.68
N ILE A 65 8.21 7.57 11.14
CA ILE A 65 6.84 7.06 11.02
C ILE A 65 6.76 5.62 11.52
N ASP A 66 5.56 5.17 11.86
CA ASP A 66 5.36 3.78 12.26
C ASP A 66 5.51 2.83 11.06
N LEU A 67 6.04 1.62 11.32
CA LEU A 67 6.22 0.57 10.32
C LEU A 67 5.47 -0.69 10.74
N TYR A 68 4.35 -0.98 10.08
CA TYR A 68 3.51 -2.13 10.40
C TYR A 68 4.02 -3.43 9.76
N PRO A 69 4.17 -4.52 10.54
CA PRO A 69 4.54 -5.84 10.03
C PRO A 69 3.33 -6.58 9.44
N ILE A 70 3.63 -7.58 8.62
CA ILE A 70 2.65 -8.59 8.19
C ILE A 70 2.64 -9.73 9.21
N ASN A 71 1.45 -10.14 9.65
CA ASN A 71 1.26 -11.29 10.54
C ASN A 71 0.10 -12.18 10.06
N LEU A 72 -0.26 -13.18 10.87
CA LEU A 72 -1.32 -14.13 10.56
C LEU A 72 -2.64 -13.41 10.21
N THR A 73 -3.05 -12.43 11.02
CA THR A 73 -4.27 -11.67 10.79
C THR A 73 -4.23 -10.89 9.48
N THR A 74 -3.08 -10.28 9.15
CA THR A 74 -2.92 -9.59 7.86
C THR A 74 -3.07 -10.56 6.68
N ALA A 75 -2.52 -11.76 6.80
CA ALA A 75 -2.60 -12.79 5.76
C ALA A 75 -4.02 -13.31 5.55
N GLU A 76 -4.79 -13.48 6.61
CA GLU A 76 -6.20 -13.87 6.54
C GLU A 76 -7.05 -12.78 5.85
N ILE A 77 -6.82 -11.51 6.20
CA ILE A 77 -7.50 -10.37 5.58
C ILE A 77 -7.13 -10.27 4.10
N TYR A 78 -5.84 -10.38 3.74
CA TYR A 78 -5.38 -10.42 2.35
C TYR A 78 -6.11 -11.51 1.55
N GLY A 79 -6.17 -12.74 2.08
CA GLY A 79 -6.84 -13.86 1.43
C GLY A 79 -8.34 -13.61 1.23
N SER A 80 -9.00 -13.01 2.23
CA SER A 80 -10.40 -12.59 2.17
C SER A 80 -10.63 -11.57 1.06
N ILE A 81 -9.87 -10.47 1.02
CA ILE A 81 -10.00 -9.43 -0.01
C ILE A 81 -9.80 -10.04 -1.40
N LYS A 82 -8.73 -10.82 -1.59
CA LYS A 82 -8.41 -11.44 -2.87
C LYS A 82 -9.53 -12.38 -3.34
N GLY A 83 -10.09 -13.18 -2.42
CA GLY A 83 -11.24 -14.04 -2.71
C GLY A 83 -12.52 -13.27 -3.08
N LYS A 84 -12.78 -12.14 -2.41
CA LYS A 84 -13.90 -11.25 -2.75
C LYS A 84 -13.73 -10.63 -4.14
N LEU A 85 -12.54 -10.18 -4.50
CA LEU A 85 -12.23 -9.67 -5.85
C LEU A 85 -12.51 -10.72 -6.94
N VAL A 86 -12.05 -11.96 -6.75
CA VAL A 86 -12.32 -13.07 -7.68
C VAL A 86 -13.82 -13.35 -7.78
N THR A 87 -14.57 -13.21 -6.69
CA THR A 87 -16.02 -13.46 -6.66
C THR A 87 -16.80 -12.38 -7.39
N VAL A 88 -16.42 -11.10 -7.22
CA VAL A 88 -17.13 -9.95 -7.79
C VAL A 88 -16.75 -9.70 -9.24
N PHE A 89 -15.46 -9.78 -9.58
CA PHE A 89 -14.94 -9.43 -10.90
C PHE A 89 -14.55 -10.63 -11.75
N GLY A 90 -14.40 -11.81 -11.15
CA GLY A 90 -14.04 -13.01 -11.89
C GLY A 90 -15.21 -13.58 -12.71
N PRO A 91 -14.90 -14.45 -13.69
CA PRO A 91 -15.91 -15.05 -14.55
C PRO A 91 -16.92 -15.89 -13.75
N LYS A 92 -18.14 -16.02 -14.29
CA LYS A 92 -19.21 -16.85 -13.69
C LYS A 92 -18.91 -18.34 -13.76
N ASP A 93 -18.19 -18.77 -14.81
CA ASP A 93 -17.79 -20.15 -14.97
C ASP A 93 -16.76 -20.57 -13.89
N LYS A 94 -17.02 -21.69 -13.21
CA LYS A 94 -16.19 -22.17 -12.11
C LYS A 94 -14.78 -22.57 -12.54
N LYS A 95 -14.61 -23.14 -13.75
CA LYS A 95 -13.29 -23.55 -14.24
C LYS A 95 -12.44 -22.33 -14.58
N GLN A 96 -13.04 -21.34 -15.24
CA GLN A 96 -12.35 -20.08 -15.54
C GLN A 96 -12.02 -19.30 -14.27
N ARG A 97 -12.93 -19.28 -13.28
CA ARG A 97 -12.72 -18.55 -12.02
C ARG A 97 -11.54 -19.09 -11.21
N ARG A 98 -11.29 -20.41 -11.23
CA ARG A 98 -10.14 -21.01 -10.54
C ARG A 98 -8.79 -20.50 -11.05
N ASN A 99 -8.73 -20.08 -12.30
CA ASN A 99 -7.52 -19.55 -12.93
C ASN A 99 -7.54 -18.01 -12.99
N PHE A 100 -8.59 -17.37 -12.49
CA PHE A 100 -8.71 -15.93 -12.49
C PHE A 100 -7.81 -15.33 -11.42
N ASN A 101 -6.92 -14.45 -11.84
CA ASN A 101 -5.99 -13.78 -10.95
C ASN A 101 -6.34 -12.28 -10.91
N PRO A 102 -6.60 -11.66 -9.75
CA PRO A 102 -6.93 -10.23 -9.67
C PRO A 102 -5.93 -9.30 -10.36
N GLN A 103 -4.68 -9.72 -10.52
CA GLN A 103 -3.68 -9.03 -11.34
C GLN A 103 -4.14 -8.80 -12.79
N SER A 104 -5.00 -9.65 -13.37
CA SER A 104 -5.56 -9.40 -14.71
C SER A 104 -6.52 -8.20 -14.74
N LEU A 105 -6.96 -7.70 -13.58
CA LEU A 105 -7.72 -6.45 -13.42
C LEU A 105 -6.82 -5.23 -13.21
N GLY A 106 -5.49 -5.43 -13.20
CA GLY A 106 -4.51 -4.42 -12.85
C GLY A 106 -4.15 -4.37 -11.37
N ILE A 107 -4.80 -5.17 -10.50
CA ILE A 107 -4.60 -5.09 -9.04
C ILE A 107 -3.29 -5.78 -8.62
N GLY A 108 -2.34 -5.01 -8.11
CA GLY A 108 -1.08 -5.52 -7.56
C GLY A 108 -1.26 -6.36 -6.29
N ASP A 109 -0.43 -7.40 -6.13
CA ASP A 109 -0.43 -8.19 -4.89
C ASP A 109 0.07 -7.37 -3.69
N ASN A 110 1.00 -6.44 -3.90
CA ASN A 110 1.50 -5.58 -2.85
C ASN A 110 0.41 -4.61 -2.36
N ASP A 111 -0.40 -4.05 -3.26
CA ASP A 111 -1.53 -3.18 -2.89
C ASP A 111 -2.57 -3.93 -2.06
N LEU A 112 -2.79 -5.22 -2.35
CA LEU A 112 -3.64 -6.08 -1.51
C LEU A 112 -3.08 -6.27 -0.11
N TRP A 113 -1.76 -6.45 0.04
CA TRP A 113 -1.14 -6.55 1.36
C TRP A 113 -1.17 -5.21 2.12
N ILE A 114 -0.98 -4.10 1.42
CA ILE A 114 -1.10 -2.75 1.99
C ILE A 114 -2.53 -2.50 2.46
N ALA A 115 -3.53 -2.82 1.63
CA ALA A 115 -4.94 -2.72 2.01
C ALA A 115 -5.28 -3.62 3.21
N ALA A 116 -4.78 -4.85 3.23
CA ALA A 116 -4.97 -5.77 4.35
C ALA A 116 -4.37 -5.23 5.65
N THR A 117 -3.19 -4.61 5.57
CA THR A 117 -2.55 -3.94 6.71
C THR A 117 -3.42 -2.79 7.20
N ALA A 118 -3.92 -1.94 6.30
CA ALA A 118 -4.78 -0.82 6.67
C ALA A 118 -6.08 -1.28 7.34
N ILE A 119 -6.71 -2.34 6.84
CA ILE A 119 -7.93 -2.90 7.42
C ILE A 119 -7.67 -3.48 8.81
N GLN A 120 -6.58 -4.24 8.99
CA GLN A 120 -6.24 -4.83 10.29
C GLN A 120 -6.08 -3.77 11.39
N TYR A 121 -5.40 -2.69 11.07
CA TYR A 121 -5.05 -1.64 12.03
C TYR A 121 -6.01 -0.43 11.97
N ASN A 122 -7.11 -0.55 11.23
CA ASN A 122 -8.13 0.50 11.06
C ASN A 122 -7.54 1.85 10.61
N LEU A 123 -6.71 1.82 9.58
CA LEU A 123 -5.98 2.95 9.01
C LEU A 123 -6.63 3.44 7.72
N THR A 124 -6.45 4.72 7.40
CA THR A 124 -6.76 5.29 6.09
C THR A 124 -5.58 5.11 5.16
N VAL A 125 -5.75 4.41 4.04
CA VAL A 125 -4.71 4.33 3.00
C VAL A 125 -4.59 5.68 2.32
N VAL A 126 -3.36 6.17 2.18
CA VAL A 126 -3.05 7.36 1.38
C VAL A 126 -2.36 6.90 0.11
N SER A 127 -3.08 6.93 -1.01
CA SER A 127 -2.58 6.47 -2.31
C SER A 127 -3.25 7.19 -3.47
N ALA A 128 -2.50 7.38 -4.55
CA ALA A 128 -3.01 7.82 -5.84
C ALA A 128 -3.33 6.64 -6.78
N ASP A 129 -3.12 5.39 -6.33
CA ASP A 129 -3.36 4.21 -7.15
C ASP A 129 -4.85 3.90 -7.30
N SER A 130 -5.25 3.55 -8.53
CA SER A 130 -6.61 3.10 -8.85
C SER A 130 -6.97 1.76 -8.23
N ASP A 131 -5.98 0.96 -7.82
CA ASP A 131 -6.19 -0.38 -7.27
C ASP A 131 -6.96 -0.35 -5.95
N PHE A 132 -6.65 0.61 -5.07
CA PHE A 132 -7.39 0.79 -3.82
C PHE A 132 -8.86 1.15 -4.06
N LYS A 133 -9.19 1.87 -5.14
CA LYS A 133 -10.59 2.14 -5.53
C LYS A 133 -11.32 0.89 -6.00
N ARG A 134 -10.62 -0.09 -6.58
CA ARG A 134 -11.19 -1.39 -6.92
C ARG A 134 -11.38 -2.25 -5.68
N ILE A 135 -10.43 -2.22 -4.75
CA ILE A 135 -10.53 -2.93 -3.46
C ILE A 135 -11.73 -2.41 -2.65
N GLN A 136 -11.97 -1.09 -2.64
CA GLN A 136 -13.13 -0.46 -1.99
C GLN A 136 -14.49 -0.99 -2.47
N GLN A 137 -14.57 -1.52 -3.69
CA GLN A 137 -15.83 -2.08 -4.23
C GLN A 137 -16.20 -3.42 -3.60
N VAL A 138 -15.25 -4.09 -2.94
CA VAL A 138 -15.46 -5.43 -2.35
C VAL A 138 -15.21 -5.48 -0.85
N GLU A 139 -14.49 -4.51 -0.29
CA GLU A 139 -14.16 -4.42 1.13
C GLU A 139 -14.17 -2.95 1.57
N PRO A 140 -14.77 -2.60 2.73
CA PRO A 140 -14.67 -1.26 3.29
C PRO A 140 -13.20 -0.92 3.58
N LEU A 141 -12.70 0.10 2.89
CA LEU A 141 -11.34 0.61 3.03
C LEU A 141 -11.40 2.13 3.01
N ALA A 142 -10.88 2.80 4.04
CA ALA A 142 -10.71 4.24 4.02
C ALA A 142 -9.55 4.60 3.08
N LEU A 143 -9.80 5.51 2.14
CA LEU A 143 -8.84 5.90 1.11
C LEU A 143 -8.83 7.43 0.94
N GLU A 144 -7.64 7.99 0.90
CA GLU A 144 -7.38 9.41 0.64
C GLU A 144 -6.26 9.55 -0.41
N SER A 145 -6.24 10.68 -1.11
CA SER A 145 -5.11 11.08 -1.98
C SER A 145 -4.62 12.45 -1.53
N TRP A 146 -3.32 12.58 -1.33
CA TRP A 146 -2.66 13.87 -1.06
C TRP A 146 -2.10 14.54 -2.32
N VAL A 147 -2.42 13.96 -3.48
CA VAL A 147 -2.06 14.40 -4.84
C VAL A 147 -3.31 14.86 -5.56
#